data_AF-A0A1I5UP49-F1
#
_entry.id   AF-A0A1I5UP49-F1
#
_cell.length_a   1.000
_cell.length_b   1.000
_cell.length_c   1.000
_cell.angle_alpha   90.00
_cell.angle_beta   90.00
_cell.angle_gamma   90.00
#
_symmetry.space_group_name_H-M   'P 1'
#
loop_
_entity.id
_entity.type
_entity.pdbx_description
1 polymer ?
#
loop_
_entity_poly.entity_id
_entity_poly.type
_entity_poly.pdbx_seq_one_letter_code
_entity_poly.pdbx_strand_id
1 'polypeptide(L)' 'MYLTIEKTAEYLNVPVSEVYRLIREKQVRTVQVDDELLLNKEQFNLFMKEMEKQKEALEEYLNTPIPEDIDIKDED' A
#
# COMPACT_ATOMS: atom_id res chain seq x y z
N MET A 1 4.86 -12.73 -13.56
CA MET A 1 5.74 -11.78 -14.30
C MET A 1 6.82 -11.25 -13.36
N TYR A 2 8.06 -11.05 -13.83
CA TYR A 2 9.18 -10.51 -13.03
C TYR A 2 9.44 -9.04 -13.35
N LEU A 3 9.80 -8.24 -12.34
CA LEU A 3 10.04 -6.80 -12.43
C LEU A 3 11.36 -6.43 -11.75
N THR A 4 12.03 -5.39 -12.26
CA THR A 4 13.17 -4.77 -11.58
C THR A 4 12.70 -4.05 -10.31
N ILE A 5 13.62 -3.62 -9.47
CA ILE A 5 13.30 -2.88 -8.24
C ILE A 5 12.56 -1.57 -8.56
N GLU A 6 13.00 -0.85 -9.59
CA GLU A 6 12.42 0.43 -10.03
C GLU A 6 11.01 0.23 -10.55
N LYS A 7 10.80 -0.76 -11.42
CA LYS A 7 9.47 -1.08 -11.94
C LYS A 7 8.53 -1.61 -10.86
N THR A 8 9.07 -2.29 -9.84
CA THR A 8 8.29 -2.74 -8.68
C THR A 8 7.85 -1.54 -7.84
N ALA A 9 8.74 -0.58 -7.60
CA ALA A 9 8.42 0.65 -6.88
C ALA A 9 7.31 1.45 -7.60
N GLU A 10 7.44 1.60 -8.93
CA GLU A 10 6.41 2.22 -9.77
C GLU A 10 5.08 1.46 -9.71
N TYR A 11 5.11 0.13 -9.85
CA TYR A 11 3.91 -0.70 -9.81
C TYR A 11 3.14 -0.60 -8.48
N LEU A 12 3.86 -0.53 -7.36
CA LEU A 12 3.28 -0.42 -6.02
C LEU A 12 2.98 1.03 -5.62
N ASN A 13 3.41 2.01 -6.41
CA ASN A 13 3.36 3.42 -6.09
C ASN A 13 4.03 3.75 -4.73
N VAL A 14 5.22 3.20 -4.50
CA VAL A 14 6.04 3.38 -3.29
C VAL A 14 7.47 3.80 -3.68
N PRO A 15 8.23 4.45 -2.79
CA PRO A 15 9.63 4.75 -3.08
C PRO A 15 10.47 3.47 -3.21
N VAL A 16 11.53 3.52 -4.03
CA VAL A 16 12.48 2.41 -4.22
C VAL A 16 13.08 1.91 -2.89
N SER A 17 13.29 2.81 -1.93
CA SER A 17 13.76 2.46 -0.58
C SER A 17 12.83 1.48 0.15
N GLU A 18 11.53 1.54 -0.13
CA GLU A 18 10.54 0.65 0.46
C GLU A 18 10.68 -0.76 -0.11
N VAL A 19 10.90 -0.90 -1.42
CA VAL A 19 11.18 -2.19 -2.04
C VAL A 19 12.45 -2.82 -1.45
N TYR A 20 13.51 -2.02 -1.26
CA TYR A 20 14.73 -2.49 -0.57
C TYR A 20 14.47 -2.92 0.88
N ARG A 21 13.59 -2.22 1.60
CA ARG A 21 13.17 -2.61 2.96
C ARG A 21 12.51 -3.99 2.95
N LEU A 22 11.55 -4.22 2.05
CA LEU A 22 10.85 -5.51 1.90
C LEU A 22 11.83 -6.67 1.61
N ILE A 23 12.82 -6.43 0.74
CA ILE A 23 13.86 -7.42 0.43
C ILE A 23 14.72 -7.70 1.66
N ARG A 24 15.22 -6.65 2.33
CA ARG A 24 16.07 -6.75 3.53
C ARG A 24 15.37 -7.50 4.67
N GLU A 25 14.08 -7.24 4.87
CA GLU A 25 13.25 -7.88 5.89
C GLU A 25 12.74 -9.26 5.48
N LYS A 26 13.12 -9.76 4.29
CA LYS A 26 12.72 -11.07 3.75
C LYS A 26 11.19 -11.24 3.60
N GLN A 27 10.47 -10.13 3.42
CA GLN A 27 9.02 -10.14 3.18
C GLN A 27 8.69 -10.54 1.74
N VAL A 28 9.65 -10.39 0.82
CA VAL A 28 9.53 -10.78 -0.59
C VAL A 28 10.73 -11.58 -1.05
N ARG A 29 10.55 -12.42 -2.07
CA ARG A 29 11.62 -13.17 -2.71
C ARG A 29 12.10 -12.45 -3.97
N THR A 30 13.40 -12.54 -4.20
CA THR A 30 14.07 -12.01 -5.39
C THR A 30 14.74 -13.15 -6.17
N VAL A 31 14.94 -12.95 -7.46
CA VAL A 31 15.75 -13.79 -8.34
C VAL A 31 16.84 -12.89 -8.94
N GLN A 32 18.07 -13.37 -8.97
CA GLN A 32 19.17 -12.66 -9.61
C GLN A 32 19.41 -13.26 -11.00
N VAL A 33 19.40 -12.41 -12.04
CA VAL A 33 19.67 -12.80 -13.44
C VAL A 33 20.62 -11.76 -14.03
N ASP A 34 21.75 -12.19 -14.58
CA ASP A 34 22.76 -11.31 -15.20
C ASP A 34 23.08 -10.06 -14.35
N ASP A 35 23.33 -10.27 -13.05
CA ASP A 35 23.58 -9.24 -12.03
C ASP A 35 22.42 -8.28 -11.70
N GLU A 36 21.24 -8.48 -12.29
CA GLU A 36 20.01 -7.74 -11.99
C GLU A 36 19.11 -8.48 -10.98
N LEU A 37 18.57 -7.75 -10.00
CA LEU A 37 17.60 -8.28 -9.04
C LEU A 37 16.17 -8.10 -9.55
N LEU A 38 15.45 -9.21 -9.63
CA LEU A 38 14.08 -9.29 -10.12
C LEU A 38 13.13 -9.78 -9.04
N LEU A 39 11.94 -9.20 -8.99
CA LEU A 39 10.86 -9.56 -8.08
C LEU A 39 9.68 -10.13 -8.84
N ASN A 40 9.12 -11.23 -8.34
CA ASN A 40 7.88 -11.76 -8.90
C ASN A 40 6.71 -10.87 -8.46
N LYS A 41 5.98 -10.32 -9.45
CA LYS A 41 4.84 -9.40 -9.27
C LYS A 41 3.70 -10.00 -8.43
N GLU A 42 3.46 -11.31 -8.50
CA GLU A 42 2.33 -11.97 -7.83
C GLU A 42 2.48 -11.97 -6.31
N GLN A 43 3.69 -11.78 -5.80
CA GLN A 43 3.96 -11.64 -4.36
C GLN A 43 3.27 -10.41 -3.74
N PHE A 44 2.87 -9.43 -4.56
CA PHE A 44 2.27 -8.18 -4.11
C PHE A 44 0.74 -8.16 -4.22
N ASN A 45 0.11 -9.26 -4.64
CA ASN A 45 -1.34 -9.30 -4.80
C ASN A 45 -2.10 -9.00 -3.50
N LEU A 46 -1.59 -9.49 -2.35
CA LEU A 46 -2.17 -9.20 -1.04
C LEU A 46 -2.03 -7.73 -0.69
N PHE A 47 -0.83 -7.16 -0.86
CA PHE A 47 -0.55 -5.75 -0.60
C PHE A 47 -1.48 -4.84 -1.40
N MET A 48 -1.67 -5.10 -2.70
CA MET A 48 -2.56 -4.30 -3.55
C MET A 48 -4.01 -4.39 -3.09
N LYS A 49 -4.47 -5.60 -2.72
CA LYS A 49 -5.82 -5.80 -2.19
C LYS A 49 -6.05 -5.04 -0.88
N GLU A 50 -5.06 -5.05 0.01
CA GLU A 50 -5.12 -4.31 1.28
C GLU A 50 -5.10 -2.79 1.06
N MET A 51 -4.34 -2.31 0.07
CA MET A 51 -4.33 -0.90 -0.33
C MET A 51 -5.66 -0.45 -0.92
N GLU A 52 -6.30 -1.27 -1.76
CA GLU A 52 -7.63 -1.00 -2.31
C GLU A 52 -8.68 -0.90 -1.18
N LYS A 53 -8.70 -1.86 -0.27
CA LYS A 53 -9.62 -1.85 0.88
C LYS A 53 -9.46 -0.60 1.75
N GLN A 54 -8.22 -0.16 1.97
CA GLN A 54 -7.97 1.06 2.75
C GLN A 54 -8.47 2.32 2.05
N LYS A 55 -8.35 2.40 0.71
CA LYS A 55 -8.89 3.51 -0.08
C LYS A 55 -10.41 3.54 0.00
N GLU A 56 -11.08 2.39 -0.17
CA GLU A 56 -12.53 2.28 -0.06
C GLU A 56 -13.04 2.74 1.32
N ALA A 57 -12.39 2.30 2.40
CA ALA A 57 -12.78 2.71 3.75
C ALA A 57 -12.60 4.23 3.99
N LEU A 58 -11.56 4.83 3.40
CA LEU A 58 -11.34 6.27 3.48
C LEU A 58 -12.41 7.04 2.69
N GLU A 59 -12.76 6.56 1.50
CA GLU A 59 -13.84 7.14 0.69
C GLU A 59 -15.18 7.03 1.40
N GLU A 60 -15.48 5.91 2.04
CA GLU A 60 -16.69 5.74 2.86
C GLU A 60 -16.73 6.75 4.01
N TYR A 61 -15.62 6.90 4.74
CA TYR A 61 -15.49 7.89 5.82
C TYR A 61 -15.67 9.33 5.32
N LEU A 62 -15.09 9.69 4.18
CA LEU A 62 -15.25 11.04 3.61
C LEU A 62 -16.68 11.30 3.10
N ASN A 63 -17.40 10.26 2.71
CA ASN A 63 -18.80 10.33 2.28
C ASN A 63 -19.80 10.22 3.44
N THR A 64 -19.38 9.81 4.63
CA THR A 64 -20.28 9.79 5.78
C THR A 64 -20.69 11.23 6.15
N PRO A 65 -21.99 11.53 6.20
CA PRO A 65 -22.47 12.84 6.60
C PRO A 65 -22.00 13.13 8.02
N ILE A 66 -21.46 14.34 8.23
CA ILE A 66 -21.12 14.80 9.57
C ILE A 66 -22.43 14.81 10.37
N PRO A 67 -22.46 14.19 11.56
CA PRO A 67 -23.64 14.25 12.42
C PRO A 67 -24.00 15.72 12.68
N GLU A 68 -25.29 16.01 12.77
CA GLU A 68 -25.72 17.36 13.14
C GLU A 68 -25.09 17.75 14.49
N ASP A 69 -24.60 18.99 14.58
CA ASP A 69 -24.05 19.52 15.82
C ASP A 69 -25.12 19.40 16.90
N ILE A 70 -24.81 18.61 17.93
CA ILE A 70 -25.64 18.55 19.13
C ILE A 70 -25.41 19.89 19.83
N ASP A 71 -26.40 20.79 19.78
CA ASP A 71 -26.42 22.02 20.59
C ASP A 71 -26.59 21.61 22.07
N ILE A 72 -25.49 21.16 22.69
CA ILE A 72 -25.42 20.90 24.12
C ILE A 72 -25.41 22.26 24.79
N LYS A 73 -26.60 22.75 25.10
CA LYS A 73 -26.74 23.79 26.13
C LYS A 73 -26.34 23.13 27.44
N ASP A 74 -25.23 23.56 28.01
CA ASP A 74 -24.90 23.30 29.40
C ASP A 74 -26.07 23.86 30.23
N GLU A 75 -27.01 22.98 30.60
CA GLU A 75 -28.09 23.30 31.51
C GLU A 75 -27.49 23.31 32.92
N ASP A 76 -27.56 24.50 33.53
CA ASP A 76 -27.05 24.94 34.85
C ASP A 76 -27.04 23.89 35.98
#